data_AF-A0A7S2BY23-F1
#
_entry.id   AF-A0A7S2BY23-F1
#
_cell.length_a   1.000
_cell.length_b   1.000
_cell.length_c   1.000
_cell.angle_alpha   90.00
_cell.angle_beta   90.00
_cell.angle_gamma   90.00
#
_symmetry.space_group_name_H-M   'P 1'
#
loop_
_entity.id
_entity.type
_entity.pdbx_description
1 polymer ?
#
loop_
_entity_poly.entity_id
_entity_poly.type
_entity_poly.pdbx_seq_one_letter_code
_entity_poly.pdbx_strand_id
1 'polypeptide(L)'
;NHTRDILLSRLSKLFDRMLPLIIQLPNLDIETTTDFSIVKTVIDSKLKEPLATLTVFLDIIASMVLLISFTVASTLMVSTHGKLSTYETLLVVIATFCNTYRLVREVLQAVAMYKMHLFEEWLIQNMLDVLSITTMFVWAEFATTYTSEQRQLKTYRILVVAATFLSWMTTIMLVRVLNKQFALFVMALLKIIEDLKYFLFVLILFMLMFGNAF
;
A
#
# COMPACT_ATOMS: atom_id res chain seq x y z
N ASN A 1 -22.43 -11.67 32.69
CA ASN A 1 -21.34 -11.97 31.73
C ASN A 1 -21.78 -12.91 30.62
N HIS A 2 -22.33 -14.09 30.90
CA HIS A 2 -22.67 -15.07 29.85
C HIS A 2 -23.64 -14.58 28.75
N THR A 3 -24.65 -13.78 29.10
CA THR A 3 -25.62 -13.22 28.13
C THR A 3 -25.01 -12.16 27.22
N ARG A 4 -24.00 -11.43 27.70
CA ARG A 4 -23.27 -10.40 26.94
C ARG A 4 -22.36 -11.05 25.90
N ASP A 5 -21.75 -12.18 26.23
CA ASP A 5 -20.87 -12.92 25.31
C ASP A 5 -21.67 -13.60 24.17
N ILE A 6 -22.89 -14.07 24.47
CA ILE A 6 -23.80 -14.62 23.46
C ILE A 6 -24.31 -13.53 22.51
N LEU A 7 -24.62 -12.34 23.05
CA LEU A 7 -25.00 -11.19 22.24
C LEU A 7 -23.85 -10.71 21.35
N LEU A 8 -22.62 -10.64 21.89
CA LEU A 8 -21.42 -10.29 21.14
C LEU A 8 -21.10 -11.30 20.03
N SER A 9 -21.29 -12.60 20.27
CA SER A 9 -21.06 -13.61 19.22
C SER A 9 -22.12 -13.58 18.12
N ARG A 10 -23.39 -13.31 18.46
CA ARG A 10 -24.46 -13.10 17.48
C ARG A 10 -24.28 -11.81 16.69
N LEU A 11 -23.88 -10.72 17.35
CA LEU A 11 -23.52 -9.45 16.71
C LEU A 11 -22.30 -9.59 15.81
N SER A 12 -21.28 -10.33 16.24
CA SER A 12 -20.11 -10.65 15.42
C SER A 12 -20.50 -11.39 14.14
N LYS A 13 -21.33 -12.44 14.24
CA LYS A 13 -21.84 -13.15 13.05
C LYS A 13 -22.71 -12.29 12.14
N LEU A 14 -23.53 -11.40 12.72
CA LEU A 14 -24.32 -10.44 11.96
C LEU A 14 -23.42 -9.39 11.29
N PHE A 15 -22.36 -8.95 11.97
CA PHE A 15 -21.39 -7.99 11.44
C PHE A 15 -20.55 -8.61 10.34
N ASP A 16 -20.10 -9.86 10.47
CA ASP A 16 -19.44 -10.59 9.38
C ASP A 16 -20.36 -10.71 8.14
N ARG A 17 -21.68 -10.77 8.35
CA ARG A 17 -22.70 -10.76 7.28
C ARG A 17 -22.97 -9.38 6.70
N MET A 18 -22.79 -8.32 7.48
CA MET A 18 -22.99 -6.93 7.10
C MET A 18 -21.71 -6.24 6.62
N LEU A 19 -20.54 -6.84 6.86
CA LEU A 19 -19.23 -6.34 6.45
C LEU A 19 -19.18 -6.01 4.95
N PRO A 20 -19.70 -6.86 4.04
CA PRO A 20 -19.73 -6.55 2.62
C PRO A 20 -20.55 -5.31 2.30
N LEU A 21 -21.68 -5.13 3.00
CA LEU A 21 -22.58 -3.99 2.83
C LEU A 21 -21.97 -2.70 3.38
N ILE A 22 -21.23 -2.77 4.50
CA ILE A 22 -20.54 -1.63 5.12
C ILE A 22 -19.36 -1.15 4.26
N ILE A 23 -18.64 -2.08 3.62
CA ILE A 23 -17.51 -1.77 2.73
C ILE A 23 -17.98 -1.09 1.43
N GLN A 24 -19.22 -1.37 1.00
CA GLN A 24 -19.85 -0.76 -0.18
C GLN A 24 -20.45 0.63 0.08
N LEU A 25 -20.48 1.12 1.32
CA LEU A 25 -20.93 2.48 1.59
C LEU A 25 -19.89 3.51 1.09
N PRO A 26 -20.34 4.58 0.41
CA PRO A 26 -19.44 5.63 -0.07
C PRO A 26 -18.66 6.26 1.09
N ASN A 27 -17.42 6.69 0.82
CA ASN A 27 -16.47 7.23 1.82
C ASN A 27 -17.04 8.35 2.72
N LEU A 28 -18.11 9.04 2.30
CA LEU A 28 -18.80 10.07 3.08
C LEU A 28 -19.63 9.49 4.25
N ASP A 29 -20.15 8.26 4.10
CA ASP A 29 -21.01 7.61 5.10
C ASP A 29 -20.24 6.76 6.12
N ILE A 30 -18.94 6.55 5.90
CA ILE A 30 -18.07 5.84 6.85
C ILE A 30 -17.81 6.71 8.09
N GLU A 31 -17.68 8.02 7.94
CA GLU A 31 -17.57 8.95 9.07
C GLU A 31 -18.86 8.97 9.92
N THR A 32 -20.04 8.97 9.30
CA THR A 32 -21.33 8.95 10.00
C THR A 32 -21.69 7.57 10.59
N THR A 33 -21.20 6.46 10.01
CA THR A 33 -21.40 5.12 10.59
C THR A 33 -20.44 4.80 11.74
N THR A 34 -19.27 5.45 11.82
CA THR A 34 -18.38 5.34 12.98
C THR A 34 -18.91 5.98 14.27
N ASP A 35 -19.95 6.82 14.18
CA ASP A 35 -20.63 7.40 15.36
C ASP A 35 -21.58 6.41 16.05
N PHE A 36 -21.92 5.28 15.43
CA PHE A 36 -22.63 4.23 16.13
C PHE A 36 -21.67 3.52 17.10
N SER A 37 -21.85 3.78 18.40
CA SER A 37 -21.08 3.19 19.49
C SER A 37 -20.94 1.66 19.40
N ILE A 38 -21.93 0.99 18.81
CA ILE A 38 -21.94 -0.46 18.56
C ILE A 38 -20.92 -0.87 17.49
N VAL A 39 -20.84 -0.15 16.37
CA VAL A 39 -19.86 -0.41 15.30
C VAL A 39 -18.44 -0.16 15.83
N LYS A 40 -18.24 0.92 16.59
CA LYS A 40 -16.98 1.21 17.26
C LYS A 40 -16.59 0.10 18.26
N THR A 41 -17.53 -0.44 19.04
CA THR A 41 -17.27 -1.52 19.99
C THR A 41 -16.92 -2.84 19.29
N VAL A 42 -17.53 -3.13 18.13
CA VAL A 42 -17.26 -4.34 17.34
C VAL A 42 -15.93 -4.22 16.58
N ILE A 43 -15.63 -3.04 16.01
CA ILE A 43 -14.32 -2.74 15.41
C ILE A 43 -13.22 -2.81 16.48
N ASP A 44 -13.41 -2.19 17.65
CA ASP A 44 -12.46 -2.26 18.76
C ASP A 44 -12.30 -3.70 19.31
N SER A 45 -13.37 -4.50 19.26
CA SER A 45 -13.34 -5.93 19.61
C SER A 45 -12.52 -6.76 18.63
N LYS A 46 -12.64 -6.49 17.32
CA LYS A 46 -11.88 -7.18 16.26
C LYS A 46 -10.44 -6.66 16.15
N LEU A 47 -10.20 -5.37 16.37
CA LEU A 47 -8.84 -4.78 16.43
C LEU A 47 -8.04 -5.29 17.64
N LYS A 48 -8.69 -5.57 18.76
CA LYS A 48 -8.06 -6.18 19.95
C LYS A 48 -7.70 -7.66 19.76
N GLU A 49 -8.03 -8.27 18.62
CA GLU A 49 -7.56 -9.61 18.34
C GLU A 49 -6.02 -9.57 18.17
N PRO A 50 -5.27 -10.35 18.95
CA PRO A 50 -3.80 -10.27 19.00
C PRO A 50 -3.16 -10.58 17.64
N LEU A 51 -3.87 -11.30 16.77
CA LEU A 51 -3.43 -11.65 15.42
C LEU A 51 -3.46 -10.44 14.48
N ALA A 52 -4.51 -9.61 14.52
CA ALA A 52 -4.63 -8.43 13.66
C ALA A 52 -3.59 -7.35 14.03
N THR A 53 -3.34 -7.18 15.33
CA THR A 53 -2.29 -6.26 15.79
C THR A 53 -0.90 -6.76 15.40
N LEU A 54 -0.66 -8.08 15.49
CA LEU A 54 0.61 -8.68 15.10
C LEU A 54 0.88 -8.54 13.60
N THR A 55 -0.12 -8.75 12.73
CA THR A 55 0.04 -8.58 11.27
C THR A 55 0.40 -7.15 10.92
N VAL A 56 -0.28 -6.17 11.52
CA VAL A 56 0.02 -4.75 11.30
C VAL A 56 1.44 -4.39 11.78
N PHE A 57 1.86 -4.94 12.93
CA PHE A 57 3.21 -4.71 13.43
C PHE A 57 4.29 -5.33 12.51
N LEU A 58 4.06 -6.54 12.02
CA LEU A 58 4.91 -7.19 11.03
C LEU A 58 4.96 -6.41 9.72
N ASP A 59 3.85 -5.82 9.28
CA ASP A 59 3.78 -4.99 8.08
C ASP A 59 4.63 -3.72 8.21
N ILE A 60 4.63 -3.09 9.38
CA ILE A 60 5.48 -1.93 9.67
C ILE A 60 6.95 -2.34 9.60
N ILE A 61 7.33 -3.42 10.27
CA ILE A 61 8.71 -3.91 10.28
C ILE A 61 9.15 -4.28 8.87
N ALA A 62 8.35 -5.06 8.14
CA ALA A 62 8.67 -5.48 6.79
C ALA A 62 8.79 -4.28 5.84
N SER A 63 7.93 -3.27 5.97
CA SER A 63 7.99 -2.04 5.16
C SER A 63 9.25 -1.22 5.45
N MET A 64 9.62 -1.07 6.72
CA MET A 64 10.83 -0.33 7.12
C MET A 64 12.10 -1.07 6.67
N VAL A 65 12.19 -2.38 6.88
CA VAL A 65 13.33 -3.20 6.45
C VAL A 65 13.44 -3.19 4.93
N LEU A 66 12.32 -3.31 4.21
CA LEU A 66 12.29 -3.22 2.74
C LEU A 66 12.82 -1.87 2.26
N LEU A 67 12.30 -0.75 2.80
CA LEU A 67 12.72 0.60 2.42
C LEU A 67 14.21 0.82 2.67
N ILE A 68 14.72 0.44 3.85
CA ILE A 68 16.13 0.63 4.20
C ILE A 68 17.02 -0.23 3.28
N SER A 69 16.72 -1.53 3.18
CA SER A 69 17.53 -2.45 2.37
C SER A 69 17.55 -2.06 0.89
N PHE A 70 16.39 -1.73 0.32
CA PHE A 70 16.27 -1.26 -1.06
C PHE A 70 17.00 0.07 -1.29
N THR A 71 16.83 1.06 -0.42
CA THR A 71 17.44 2.39 -0.60
C THR A 71 18.96 2.31 -0.52
N VAL A 72 19.48 1.54 0.46
CA VAL A 72 20.93 1.34 0.59
C VAL A 72 21.46 0.54 -0.60
N ALA A 73 20.80 -0.55 -0.99
CA ALA A 73 21.22 -1.37 -2.13
C ALA A 73 21.24 -0.55 -3.44
N SER A 74 20.17 0.18 -3.74
CA SER A 74 20.07 0.99 -4.96
C SER A 74 21.10 2.12 -4.99
N THR A 75 21.34 2.79 -3.86
CA THR A 75 22.36 3.84 -3.76
C THR A 75 23.76 3.28 -3.97
N LEU A 76 24.08 2.15 -3.34
CA LEU A 76 25.36 1.47 -3.52
C LEU A 76 25.54 1.06 -4.99
N MET A 77 24.58 0.35 -5.59
CA MET A 77 24.66 -0.09 -6.98
C MET A 77 24.81 1.03 -8.02
N VAL A 78 24.32 2.24 -7.71
CA VAL A 78 24.51 3.42 -8.57
C VAL A 78 25.92 3.99 -8.44
N SER A 79 26.54 3.88 -7.25
CA SER A 79 27.86 4.43 -6.92
C SER A 79 29.02 3.46 -7.18
N THR A 80 28.80 2.16 -7.06
CA THR A 80 29.81 1.11 -7.29
C THR A 80 29.76 0.65 -8.75
N HIS A 81 30.92 0.69 -9.41
CA HIS A 81 31.06 0.21 -10.78
C HIS A 81 31.63 -1.20 -10.75
N GLY A 82 30.78 -2.21 -10.92
CA GLY A 82 31.23 -3.61 -10.99
C GLY A 82 30.16 -4.64 -10.65
N LYS A 83 30.61 -5.89 -10.47
CA LYS A 83 29.77 -6.99 -9.98
C LYS A 83 29.20 -6.64 -8.60
N LEU A 84 28.02 -7.18 -8.29
CA LEU A 84 27.44 -7.03 -6.96
C LEU A 84 28.44 -7.53 -5.90
N SER A 85 28.69 -6.68 -4.92
CA SER A 85 29.35 -7.07 -3.69
C SER A 85 28.47 -8.05 -2.89
N THR A 86 29.09 -8.81 -1.98
CA THR A 86 28.38 -9.68 -1.04
C THR A 86 27.36 -8.90 -0.20
N TYR A 87 27.69 -7.65 0.16
CA TYR A 87 26.82 -6.79 0.94
C TYR A 87 25.58 -6.34 0.15
N GLU A 88 25.75 -5.88 -1.09
CA GLU A 88 24.63 -5.52 -1.97
C GLU A 88 23.72 -6.73 -2.23
N THR A 89 24.32 -7.90 -2.44
CA THR A 89 23.57 -9.15 -2.64
C THR A 89 22.72 -9.48 -1.41
N LEU A 90 23.30 -9.38 -0.22
CA LEU A 90 22.57 -9.60 1.03
C LEU A 90 21.39 -8.64 1.18
N LEU A 91 21.57 -7.35 0.85
CA LEU A 91 20.49 -6.37 0.91
C LEU A 91 19.37 -6.67 -0.08
N VAL A 92 19.68 -7.09 -1.31
CA VAL A 92 18.67 -7.53 -2.29
C VAL A 92 17.90 -8.75 -1.78
N VAL A 93 18.58 -9.72 -1.16
CA VAL A 93 17.94 -10.91 -0.60
C VAL A 93 16.99 -10.52 0.55
N ILE A 94 17.41 -9.63 1.45
CA ILE A 94 16.56 -9.12 2.54
C ILE A 94 15.33 -8.40 1.97
N ALA A 95 15.52 -7.51 1.00
CA ALA A 95 14.44 -6.79 0.33
C ALA A 95 13.45 -7.78 -0.33
N THR A 96 13.96 -8.77 -1.04
CA THR A 96 13.15 -9.79 -1.72
C THR A 96 12.38 -10.64 -0.72
N PHE A 97 12.96 -10.98 0.44
CA PHE A 97 12.29 -11.69 1.51
C PHE A 97 11.11 -10.88 2.07
N CYS A 98 11.33 -9.60 2.39
CA CYS A 98 10.26 -8.71 2.85
C CYS A 98 9.16 -8.54 1.78
N ASN A 99 9.54 -8.42 0.52
CA ASN A 99 8.59 -8.30 -0.58
C ASN A 99 7.77 -9.59 -0.80
N THR A 100 8.39 -10.75 -0.59
CA THR A 100 7.71 -12.06 -0.64
C THR A 100 6.72 -12.20 0.51
N TYR A 101 7.06 -11.75 1.72
CA TYR A 101 6.13 -11.68 2.83
C TYR A 101 4.89 -10.84 2.47
N ARG A 102 5.08 -9.64 1.90
CA ARG A 102 3.98 -8.78 1.43
C ARG A 102 3.13 -9.45 0.35
N LEU A 103 3.77 -10.12 -0.62
CA LEU A 103 3.06 -10.86 -1.66
C LEU A 103 2.17 -11.96 -1.07
N VAL A 104 2.69 -12.77 -0.14
CA VAL A 104 1.90 -13.83 0.51
C VAL A 104 0.71 -13.24 1.26
N ARG A 105 0.91 -12.14 2.00
CA ARG A 105 -0.17 -11.42 2.69
C ARG A 105 -1.26 -10.96 1.70
N GLU A 106 -0.88 -10.29 0.63
CA GLU A 106 -1.81 -9.80 -0.39
C GLU A 106 -2.57 -10.94 -1.07
N VAL A 107 -1.90 -12.05 -1.38
CA VAL A 107 -2.55 -13.23 -1.97
C VAL A 107 -3.57 -13.83 -0.99
N LEU A 108 -3.24 -13.93 0.30
CA LEU A 108 -4.18 -14.42 1.31
C LEU A 108 -5.40 -13.49 1.44
N GLN A 109 -5.17 -12.17 1.43
CA GLN A 109 -6.24 -11.17 1.46
C GLN A 109 -7.12 -11.23 0.20
N ALA A 110 -6.51 -11.35 -0.98
CA ALA A 110 -7.20 -11.52 -2.26
C ALA A 110 -8.09 -12.77 -2.26
N VAL A 111 -7.57 -13.90 -1.78
CA VAL A 111 -8.33 -15.16 -1.69
C VAL A 111 -9.50 -15.02 -0.71
N ALA A 112 -9.32 -14.33 0.41
CA ALA A 112 -10.40 -14.07 1.37
C ALA A 112 -11.49 -13.18 0.76
N MET A 113 -11.11 -12.09 0.09
CA MET A 113 -12.04 -11.17 -0.58
C MET A 113 -12.77 -11.83 -1.75
N TYR A 114 -12.09 -12.68 -2.51
CA TYR A 114 -12.70 -13.46 -3.58
C TYR A 114 -13.81 -14.38 -3.06
N LYS A 115 -13.58 -15.07 -1.92
CA LYS A 115 -14.62 -15.90 -1.28
C LYS A 115 -15.83 -15.10 -0.80
N MET A 116 -15.68 -13.80 -0.58
CA MET A 116 -16.75 -12.87 -0.18
C MET A 116 -17.39 -12.15 -1.38
N HIS A 117 -16.99 -12.45 -2.61
CA HIS A 117 -17.39 -11.75 -3.84
C HIS A 117 -17.03 -10.25 -3.85
N LEU A 118 -15.97 -9.85 -3.13
CA LEU A 118 -15.47 -8.47 -3.03
C LEU A 118 -14.11 -8.27 -3.72
N PHE A 119 -13.81 -9.10 -4.73
CA PHE A 119 -12.48 -9.10 -5.36
C PHE A 119 -12.23 -7.83 -6.19
N GLU A 120 -13.27 -7.29 -6.84
CA GLU A 120 -13.14 -6.07 -7.63
C GLU A 120 -12.84 -4.86 -6.74
N GLU A 121 -13.53 -4.70 -5.60
CA GLU A 121 -13.21 -3.64 -4.65
C GLU A 121 -11.81 -3.82 -4.06
N TRP A 122 -11.41 -5.06 -3.76
CA TRP A 122 -10.05 -5.36 -3.31
C TRP A 122 -8.99 -4.93 -4.33
N LEU A 123 -9.20 -5.24 -5.62
CA LEU A 123 -8.24 -4.91 -6.67
C LEU A 123 -8.03 -3.39 -6.79
N ILE A 124 -9.13 -2.62 -6.75
CA ILE A 124 -9.08 -1.16 -6.85
C ILE A 124 -8.34 -0.56 -5.65
N GLN A 125 -8.60 -1.05 -4.45
CA GLN A 125 -7.99 -0.53 -3.22
C GLN A 125 -6.52 -0.93 -3.05
N ASN A 126 -6.13 -2.12 -3.51
CA ASN A 126 -4.79 -2.68 -3.31
C ASN A 126 -3.90 -2.60 -4.57
N MET A 127 -4.37 -1.93 -5.64
CA MET A 127 -3.62 -1.78 -6.90
C MET A 127 -2.22 -1.19 -6.67
N LEU A 128 -2.09 -0.22 -5.77
CA LEU A 128 -0.80 0.39 -5.43
C LEU A 128 0.17 -0.62 -4.79
N ASP A 129 -0.32 -1.46 -3.87
CA ASP A 129 0.48 -2.49 -3.22
C ASP A 129 0.93 -3.55 -4.23
N VAL A 130 0.02 -4.00 -5.10
CA VAL A 130 0.34 -4.93 -6.19
C VAL A 130 1.44 -4.34 -7.10
N LEU A 131 1.27 -3.10 -7.55
CA LEU A 131 2.26 -2.41 -8.38
C LEU A 131 3.61 -2.27 -7.66
N SER A 132 3.61 -1.92 -6.38
CA SER A 132 4.83 -1.82 -5.58
C SER A 132 5.55 -3.16 -5.47
N ILE A 133 4.81 -4.23 -5.19
CA ILE A 133 5.35 -5.59 -5.05
C ILE A 133 5.95 -6.05 -6.39
N THR A 134 5.21 -5.90 -7.49
CA THR A 134 5.68 -6.27 -8.83
C THR A 134 6.93 -5.49 -9.21
N THR A 135 6.93 -4.17 -9.02
CA THR A 135 8.08 -3.32 -9.37
C THR A 135 9.32 -3.68 -8.56
N MET A 136 9.15 -4.07 -7.29
CA MET A 136 10.25 -4.54 -6.45
C MET A 136 10.84 -5.87 -6.91
N PHE A 137 10.02 -6.81 -7.40
CA PHE A 137 10.53 -8.04 -8.00
C PHE A 137 11.31 -7.77 -9.29
N VAL A 138 10.78 -6.90 -10.16
CA VAL A 138 11.48 -6.49 -11.38
C VAL A 138 12.80 -5.82 -11.04
N TRP A 139 12.85 -4.95 -10.02
CA TRP A 139 14.10 -4.36 -9.55
C TRP A 139 15.10 -5.41 -9.05
N ALA A 140 14.66 -6.38 -8.24
CA ALA A 140 15.54 -7.42 -7.70
C ALA A 140 16.12 -8.31 -8.80
N GLU A 141 15.31 -8.66 -9.81
CA GLU A 141 15.75 -9.39 -11.00
C GLU A 141 16.77 -8.55 -11.80
N PHE A 142 16.48 -7.26 -12.03
CA PHE A 142 17.41 -6.36 -12.71
C PHE A 142 18.73 -6.22 -11.96
N ALA A 143 18.67 -6.14 -10.63
CA ALA A 143 19.84 -6.01 -9.79
C ALA A 143 20.76 -7.24 -9.90
N THR A 144 20.19 -8.45 -9.93
CA THR A 144 20.93 -9.72 -9.85
C THR A 144 21.38 -10.27 -11.21
N THR A 145 20.55 -10.14 -12.24
CA THR A 145 20.79 -10.77 -13.55
C THR A 145 21.65 -9.92 -14.48
N TYR A 146 21.54 -8.59 -14.40
CA TYR A 146 22.15 -7.69 -15.37
C TYR A 146 23.59 -7.30 -14.98
N THR A 147 24.43 -7.03 -15.98
CA THR A 147 25.81 -6.58 -15.75
C THR A 147 25.85 -5.15 -15.20
N SER A 148 27.02 -4.72 -14.70
CA SER A 148 27.22 -3.35 -14.23
C SER A 148 26.93 -2.30 -15.30
N GLU A 149 27.24 -2.59 -16.56
CA GLU A 149 26.96 -1.69 -17.69
C GLU A 149 25.46 -1.56 -17.95
N GLN A 150 24.71 -2.65 -17.84
CA GLN A 150 23.26 -2.64 -18.02
C GLN A 150 22.53 -1.91 -16.88
N ARG A 151 23.06 -1.96 -15.64
CA ARG A 151 22.56 -1.15 -14.52
C ARG A 151 22.80 0.36 -14.69
N GLN A 152 23.64 0.78 -15.63
CA GLN A 152 23.84 2.20 -15.94
C GLN A 152 22.82 2.74 -16.96
N LEU A 153 22.04 1.87 -17.60
CA LEU A 153 21.01 2.28 -18.55
C LEU A 153 19.96 3.16 -17.86
N LYS A 154 19.46 4.16 -18.60
CA LYS A 154 18.37 5.03 -18.15
C LYS A 154 17.18 4.22 -17.63
N THR A 155 16.90 3.07 -18.22
CA THR A 155 15.84 2.14 -17.81
C THR A 155 15.98 1.68 -16.36
N TYR A 156 17.18 1.32 -15.92
CA TYR A 156 17.41 0.91 -14.52
C TYR A 156 17.17 2.07 -13.55
N ARG A 157 17.64 3.27 -13.90
CA ARG A 157 17.42 4.47 -13.07
C ARG A 157 15.94 4.82 -12.96
N ILE A 158 15.19 4.75 -14.07
CA ILE A 158 13.74 4.95 -14.08
C ILE A 158 13.05 3.90 -13.19
N LEU A 159 13.45 2.64 -13.29
CA LEU A 159 12.92 1.56 -12.47
C LEU A 159 13.18 1.80 -10.97
N VAL A 160 14.40 2.20 -10.59
CA VAL A 160 14.74 2.54 -9.20
C VAL A 160 13.88 3.69 -8.69
N VAL A 161 13.70 4.75 -9.48
CA VAL A 161 12.86 5.90 -9.11
C VAL A 161 11.40 5.46 -8.95
N ALA A 162 10.88 4.67 -9.89
CA ALA A 162 9.51 4.14 -9.83
C ALA A 162 9.29 3.25 -8.61
N ALA A 163 10.21 2.32 -8.33
CA ALA A 163 10.18 1.45 -7.16
C ALA A 163 10.24 2.24 -5.85
N THR A 164 11.08 3.29 -5.81
CA THR A 164 11.20 4.20 -4.67
C THR A 164 9.88 4.92 -4.42
N PHE A 165 9.32 5.54 -5.46
CA PHE A 165 8.07 6.27 -5.38
C PHE A 165 6.91 5.38 -4.90
N LEU A 166 6.73 4.21 -5.53
CA LEU A 166 5.69 3.26 -5.15
C LEU A 166 5.84 2.80 -3.70
N SER A 167 7.06 2.51 -3.25
CA SER A 167 7.32 2.07 -1.87
C SER A 167 6.95 3.15 -0.85
N TRP A 168 7.33 4.40 -1.12
CA TRP A 168 6.94 5.53 -0.28
C TRP A 168 5.43 5.73 -0.26
N MET A 169 4.75 5.63 -1.41
CA MET A 169 3.30 5.71 -1.47
C MET A 169 2.62 4.61 -0.64
N THR A 170 3.11 3.37 -0.72
CA THR A 170 2.56 2.27 0.12
C THR A 170 2.80 2.50 1.61
N THR A 171 3.94 3.09 1.98
CA THR A 171 4.24 3.42 3.38
C THR A 171 3.34 4.55 3.88
N ILE A 172 3.08 5.59 3.07
CA ILE A 172 2.14 6.66 3.40
C ILE A 172 0.73 6.08 3.61
N MET A 173 0.30 5.16 2.76
CA MET A 173 -1.00 4.48 2.93
C MET A 173 -1.05 3.66 4.22
N LEU A 174 0.03 2.95 4.57
CA LEU A 174 0.14 2.23 5.84
C LEU A 174 0.03 3.18 7.04
N VAL A 175 0.73 4.31 7.02
CA VAL A 175 0.68 5.31 8.11
C VAL A 175 -0.71 5.95 8.22
N ARG A 176 -1.42 6.15 7.10
CA ARG A 176 -2.82 6.58 7.09
C ARG A 176 -3.72 5.61 7.87
N VAL A 177 -3.48 4.30 7.79
CA VAL A 177 -4.27 3.30 8.55
C VAL A 177 -3.96 3.37 10.05
N LEU A 178 -2.72 3.70 10.42
CA LEU A 178 -2.25 3.65 11.81
C LEU A 178 -2.62 4.87 12.66
N ASN A 179 -2.68 6.06 12.05
CA ASN A 179 -2.90 7.30 12.80
C ASN A 179 -4.04 8.10 12.20
N LYS A 180 -5.13 8.30 12.95
CA LYS A 180 -6.29 9.11 12.52
C LYS A 180 -5.91 10.54 12.13
N GLN A 181 -4.97 11.18 12.83
CA GLN A 181 -4.52 12.53 12.47
C GLN A 181 -3.75 12.53 11.15
N PHE A 182 -2.95 11.48 10.91
CA PHE A 182 -2.26 11.31 9.64
C PHE A 182 -3.23 10.91 8.52
N ALA A 183 -4.29 10.16 8.82
CA ALA A 183 -5.35 9.83 7.89
C ALA A 183 -6.08 11.06 7.38
N LEU A 184 -6.40 12.00 8.28
CA LEU A 184 -6.99 13.28 7.93
C LEU A 184 -6.04 14.12 7.06
N PHE A 185 -4.74 14.15 7.40
CA PHE A 185 -3.73 14.85 6.61
C PHE A 185 -3.57 14.24 5.20
N VAL A 186 -3.49 12.91 5.09
CA VAL A 186 -3.38 12.22 3.79
C VAL A 186 -4.67 12.40 2.98
N MET A 187 -5.84 12.34 3.61
CA MET A 187 -7.11 12.63 2.92
C MET A 187 -7.16 14.09 2.42
N ALA A 188 -6.67 15.04 3.20
CA ALA A 188 -6.54 16.43 2.76
C ALA A 188 -5.58 16.57 1.56
N LEU A 189 -4.42 15.90 1.59
CA LEU A 189 -3.49 15.87 0.45
C LEU A 189 -4.11 15.25 -0.80
N LEU A 190 -4.81 14.11 -0.67
CA LEU A 190 -5.48 13.46 -1.80
C LEU A 190 -6.58 14.36 -2.38
N LYS A 191 -7.31 15.09 -1.53
CA LYS A 191 -8.30 16.06 -1.97
C LYS A 191 -7.67 17.23 -2.72
N ILE A 192 -6.53 17.74 -2.24
CA ILE A 192 -5.76 18.76 -2.96
C ILE A 192 -5.30 18.25 -4.32
N ILE A 193 -4.81 17.00 -4.42
CA ILE A 193 -4.40 16.39 -5.70
C ILE A 193 -5.61 16.23 -6.64
N GLU A 194 -6.75 15.81 -6.10
CA GLU A 194 -7.99 15.70 -6.86
C GLU A 194 -8.43 17.06 -7.40
N ASP A 195 -8.41 18.10 -6.58
CA ASP A 195 -8.74 19.46 -7.00
C ASP A 195 -7.73 19.99 -8.03
N LEU A 196 -6.44 19.66 -7.84
CA LEU A 196 -5.36 20.02 -8.75
C LEU A 196 -5.53 19.34 -10.12
N LYS A 197 -6.12 18.14 -10.22
CA LYS A 197 -6.38 17.46 -11.49
C LYS A 197 -7.29 18.28 -12.40
N TYR A 198 -8.33 18.90 -11.84
CA TYR A 198 -9.26 19.72 -12.58
C TYR A 198 -8.60 21.04 -13.00
N PHE A 199 -7.79 21.63 -12.12
CA PHE A 199 -7.00 22.81 -12.45
C PHE A 199 -6.00 22.55 -13.59
N LEU A 200 -5.28 21.43 -13.55
CA LEU A 200 -4.34 21.00 -14.61
C LEU A 200 -5.06 20.80 -15.94
N PHE A 201 -6.24 20.19 -15.93
CA PHE A 201 -7.04 20.01 -17.14
C PHE A 201 -7.45 21.34 -17.79
N VAL A 202 -7.91 22.29 -16.97
CA VAL A 202 -8.24 23.65 -17.44
C VAL A 202 -7.00 24.35 -17.99
N LEU A 203 -5.86 24.25 -17.29
CA LEU A 203 -4.60 24.85 -17.74
C LEU A 203 -4.15 24.29 -19.08
N ILE A 204 -4.23 22.96 -19.29
CA ILE A 204 -3.91 22.31 -20.56
C ILE A 204 -4.85 22.81 -21.68
N LEU A 205 -6.15 22.91 -21.41
CA LEU A 205 -7.11 23.47 -22.37
C LEU A 205 -6.75 24.91 -22.78
N PHE A 206 -6.40 25.76 -21.81
CA PHE A 206 -5.94 27.12 -22.09
C PHE A 206 -4.66 27.14 -22.92
N MET A 207 -3.65 26.31 -22.58
CA MET A 207 -2.42 26.21 -23.37
C MET A 207 -2.69 25.74 -24.80
N LEU A 208 -3.60 24.78 -25.00
CA LEU A 208 -3.99 24.31 -26.34
C LEU A 208 -4.76 25.37 -27.13
N MET A 209 -5.63 26.16 -26.49
CA MET A 209 -6.33 27.26 -27.15
C MET A 209 -5.36 28.35 -27.62
N PHE A 210 -4.44 28.79 -26.75
CA PHE A 210 -3.43 29.77 -27.12
C PHE A 210 -2.41 29.22 -28.12
N GLY A 211 -2.00 27.96 -27.97
CA GLY A 211 -1.07 27.30 -28.89
C GLY A 211 -1.65 27.01 -30.29
N ASN A 212 -2.97 26.97 -30.45
CA ASN A 212 -3.63 26.91 -31.77
C ASN A 212 -3.93 28.30 -32.36
N ALA A 213 -3.89 29.36 -31.55
CA ALA A 213 -4.18 30.73 -31.98
C ALA A 213 -2.94 31.49 -32.50
N PHE A 214 -1.74 30.95 -32.28
CA PHE A 214 -0.44 31.46 -32.73
C PHE A 214 0.31 30.40 -33.52
#